data_AF-A0AB39UT35-F1
#
_entry.id   AF-A0AB39UT35-F1
#
_cell.length_a   1.000
_cell.length_b   1.000
_cell.length_c   1.000
_cell.angle_alpha   90.00
_cell.angle_beta   90.00
_cell.angle_gamma   90.00
#
_symmetry.space_group_name_H-M   'P 1'
#
loop_
_entity.id
_entity.type
_entity.pdbx_description
1 polymer ?
#
loop_
_entity_poly.entity_id
_entity_poly.type
_entity_poly.pdbx_seq_one_letter_code
_entity_poly.pdbx_strand_id
1 'polypeptide(L)'
;MAAASRGAATSLALIGGVAAVAYQDYASVFRNHRELRFYILPTSYTYYLARHYQALHKAEKAPFRILDNTPALADNMKHLPAKPVVLFVVGETARAMNFSLNGYERPTNPELAQVPGLINFTQATSCGTDTATSLPCMISYDNRDHYDVNEARNKDNVLDILQRAGYDVVWRDNNSGCKNMCDRVKIELKDVWADTRDCRDDHCFDTALLNRIRPLVASARTGVVIALHMEGSHGPAYFERSPAEFKAFAPECTTAQLQDCTAEQVTNAYDNSIRFTDHVLASAIRVLGSLGEGYAPALVYASDHGESLGRAGYTCTACPISSHRTTSPGCR
;
A
#
# COMPACT_ATOMS: atom_id res chain seq x y z
N MET A 1 -11.89 38.55 34.95
CA MET A 1 -11.02 38.01 33.89
C MET A 1 -9.92 37.07 34.41
N ALA A 2 -9.16 37.42 35.47
CA ALA A 2 -8.05 36.58 35.95
C ALA A 2 -8.42 35.21 36.57
N ALA A 3 -9.64 35.05 37.11
CA ALA A 3 -10.09 33.76 37.66
C ALA A 3 -10.50 32.76 36.57
N ALA A 4 -11.14 33.25 35.50
CA ALA A 4 -11.54 32.43 34.36
C ALA A 4 -10.31 31.94 33.55
N SER A 5 -9.27 32.77 33.43
CA SER A 5 -8.02 32.37 32.75
C SER A 5 -7.23 31.33 33.55
N ARG A 6 -7.24 31.40 34.88
CA ARG A 6 -6.62 30.37 35.75
C ARG A 6 -7.36 29.04 35.66
N GLY A 7 -8.69 29.04 35.69
CA GLY A 7 -9.49 27.82 35.53
C GLY A 7 -9.26 27.14 34.18
N ALA A 8 -9.23 27.90 33.09
CA ALA A 8 -8.94 27.37 31.74
C ALA A 8 -7.53 26.76 31.64
N ALA A 9 -6.53 27.41 32.22
CA ALA A 9 -5.16 26.91 32.23
C ALA A 9 -5.03 25.59 33.02
N THR A 10 -5.71 25.49 34.18
CA THR A 10 -5.73 24.26 34.98
C THR A 10 -6.43 23.12 34.25
N SER A 11 -7.56 23.38 33.58
CA SER A 11 -8.25 22.37 32.77
C SER A 11 -7.41 21.90 31.59
N LEU A 12 -6.73 22.81 30.87
CA LEU A 12 -5.81 22.44 29.79
C LEU A 12 -4.62 21.62 30.28
N ALA A 13 -4.06 21.95 31.45
CA ALA A 13 -2.98 21.19 32.06
C ALA A 13 -3.43 19.78 32.47
N LEU A 14 -4.64 19.64 33.02
CA LEU A 14 -5.26 18.34 33.35
C LEU A 14 -5.52 17.51 32.11
N ILE A 15 -6.11 18.11 31.06
CA ILE A 15 -6.35 17.43 29.78
C ILE A 15 -5.02 16.99 29.16
N GLY A 16 -4.01 17.86 29.16
CA GLY A 16 -2.67 17.53 28.68
C GLY A 16 -2.01 16.42 29.48
N GLY A 17 -2.19 16.41 30.80
CA GLY A 17 -1.69 15.35 31.68
C GLY A 17 -2.35 13.99 31.40
N VAL A 18 -3.68 13.95 31.26
CA VAL A 18 -4.42 12.72 30.91
C VAL A 18 -4.03 12.24 29.52
N ALA A 19 -3.95 13.14 28.54
CA ALA A 19 -3.55 12.81 27.18
C ALA A 19 -2.10 12.29 27.10
N ALA A 20 -1.20 12.79 27.95
CA ALA A 20 0.18 12.31 28.01
C ALA A 20 0.28 10.91 28.64
N VAL A 21 -0.48 10.64 29.71
CA VAL A 21 -0.48 9.33 30.38
C VAL A 21 -1.14 8.25 29.51
N ALA A 22 -2.27 8.57 28.88
CA ALA A 22 -3.02 7.64 28.03
C ALA A 22 -2.71 7.78 26.53
N TYR A 23 -1.57 8.41 26.19
CA TYR A 23 -1.21 8.70 24.79
C TYR A 23 -1.18 7.43 23.93
N GLN A 24 -0.63 6.33 24.45
CA GLN A 24 -0.51 5.08 23.71
C GLN A 24 -1.87 4.46 23.37
N ASP A 25 -2.80 4.45 24.34
CA ASP A 25 -4.15 3.94 24.16
C ASP A 25 -4.93 4.80 23.17
N TYR A 26 -4.88 6.13 23.32
CA TYR A 26 -5.51 7.05 22.38
C TYR A 26 -4.91 6.92 20.97
N ALA A 27 -3.58 6.84 20.86
CA ALA A 27 -2.91 6.65 19.58
C ALA A 27 -3.28 5.31 18.93
N SER A 28 -3.49 4.25 19.72
CA SER A 28 -3.99 2.95 19.22
C SER A 28 -5.42 3.08 18.70
N VAL A 29 -6.32 3.65 19.51
CA VAL A 29 -7.74 3.85 19.14
C VAL A 29 -7.87 4.72 17.89
N PHE A 30 -7.17 5.85 17.80
CA PHE A 30 -7.23 6.71 16.61
C PHE A 30 -6.54 6.12 15.36
N ARG A 31 -5.57 5.21 15.53
CA ARG A 31 -4.99 4.46 14.42
C ARG A 31 -5.93 3.38 13.88
N ASN A 32 -6.61 2.66 14.77
CA ASN A 32 -7.55 1.59 14.42
C ASN A 32 -8.89 2.12 13.93
N HIS A 33 -9.35 3.23 14.49
CA HIS A 33 -10.62 3.88 14.17
C HIS A 33 -10.37 5.27 13.60
N ARG A 34 -9.80 5.33 12.39
CA ARG A 34 -9.48 6.58 11.70
C ARG A 34 -10.71 7.46 11.49
N GLU A 35 -11.90 6.89 11.52
CA GLU A 35 -13.19 7.57 11.46
C GLU A 35 -13.48 8.42 12.69
N LEU A 36 -12.97 8.07 13.88
CA LEU A 36 -13.23 8.80 15.12
C LEU A 36 -12.78 10.26 15.04
N ARG A 37 -11.69 10.55 14.32
CA ARG A 37 -11.23 11.94 14.10
C ARG A 37 -12.27 12.81 13.39
N PHE A 38 -13.20 12.21 12.66
CA PHE A 38 -14.29 12.91 11.97
C PHE A 38 -15.49 13.19 12.89
N TYR A 39 -15.57 12.50 14.04
CA TYR A 39 -16.64 12.67 15.03
C TYR A 39 -16.26 13.57 16.21
N ILE A 40 -14.97 13.92 16.37
CA ILE A 40 -14.54 14.85 17.43
C ILE A 40 -15.05 16.25 17.12
N LEU A 41 -16.04 16.71 17.88
CA LEU A 41 -16.50 18.10 17.85
C LEU A 41 -15.72 18.94 18.88
N PRO A 42 -15.42 20.21 18.59
CA PRO A 42 -15.75 20.97 17.37
C PRO A 42 -14.68 20.89 16.27
N THR A 43 -13.61 20.11 16.45
CA THR A 43 -12.46 20.09 15.55
C THR A 43 -12.81 19.57 14.16
N SER A 44 -13.67 18.55 14.06
CA SER A 44 -14.11 18.03 12.76
C SER A 44 -14.92 19.07 11.98
N TYR A 45 -15.89 19.72 12.62
CA TYR A 45 -16.72 20.74 11.98
C TYR A 45 -15.89 21.92 11.45
N THR A 46 -14.98 22.44 12.29
CA THR A 46 -14.09 23.55 11.91
C THR A 46 -13.11 23.16 10.79
N TYR A 47 -12.52 21.96 10.88
CA TYR A 47 -11.65 21.42 9.83
C TYR A 47 -12.37 21.24 8.49
N TYR A 48 -13.58 20.67 8.49
CA TYR A 48 -14.34 20.47 7.26
C TYR A 48 -14.87 21.76 6.66
N LEU A 49 -15.27 22.73 7.48
CA LEU A 49 -15.65 24.06 7.00
C LEU A 49 -14.46 24.74 6.32
N ALA A 50 -13.28 24.70 6.94
CA ALA A 50 -12.05 25.23 6.37
C ALA A 50 -11.66 24.50 5.08
N ARG A 51 -11.72 23.16 5.05
CA ARG A 51 -11.44 22.37 3.84
C ARG A 51 -12.45 22.61 2.73
N HIS A 52 -13.73 22.74 3.05
CA HIS A 52 -14.77 23.04 2.07
C HIS A 52 -14.54 24.43 1.46
N TYR A 53 -14.23 25.42 2.30
CA TYR A 53 -13.89 26.76 1.83
C TYR A 53 -12.63 26.78 0.96
N GLN A 54 -11.57 26.08 1.39
CA GLN A 54 -10.36 25.91 0.59
C GLN A 54 -10.63 25.15 -0.71
N ALA A 55 -11.48 24.14 -0.70
CA ALA A 55 -11.85 23.39 -1.89
C ALA A 55 -12.63 24.27 -2.87
N LEU A 56 -13.57 25.11 -2.40
CA LEU A 56 -14.28 26.08 -3.23
C LEU A 56 -13.32 27.11 -3.86
N HIS A 57 -12.31 27.57 -3.12
CA HIS A 57 -11.34 28.55 -3.62
C HIS A 57 -10.23 27.93 -4.49
N LYS A 58 -9.94 26.63 -4.31
CA LYS A 58 -9.08 25.83 -5.22
C LYS A 58 -9.86 25.23 -6.38
N ALA A 59 -11.19 25.36 -6.43
CA ALA A 59 -12.05 24.74 -7.45
C ALA A 59 -12.06 25.48 -8.80
N GLU A 60 -11.03 26.25 -9.13
CA GLU A 60 -10.54 26.23 -10.51
C GLU A 60 -9.84 24.89 -10.72
N LYS A 61 -10.63 23.83 -10.94
CA LYS A 61 -10.08 22.54 -11.38
C LYS A 61 -9.39 22.83 -12.71
N ALA A 62 -8.06 22.95 -12.68
CA ALA A 62 -7.27 23.04 -13.89
C ALA A 62 -7.72 21.91 -14.83
N PRO A 63 -7.81 22.14 -16.15
CA PRO A 63 -8.23 21.10 -17.07
C PRO A 63 -7.33 19.88 -16.92
N PHE A 64 -7.93 18.68 -17.00
CA PHE A 64 -7.18 17.43 -16.93
C PHE A 64 -6.09 17.41 -18.01
N ARG A 65 -4.84 17.14 -17.63
CA ARG A 65 -3.69 17.19 -18.54
C ARG A 65 -3.44 15.81 -19.15
N ILE A 66 -3.70 15.68 -20.44
CA ILE A 66 -3.30 14.52 -21.23
C ILE A 66 -1.80 14.66 -21.54
N LEU A 67 -0.98 13.69 -21.13
CA LEU A 67 0.47 13.73 -21.32
C LEU A 67 0.87 13.23 -22.71
N ASP A 68 0.17 12.23 -23.23
CA ASP A 68 0.37 11.72 -24.59
C ASP A 68 -0.96 11.32 -25.22
N ASN A 69 -1.37 12.01 -26.28
CA ASN A 69 -2.62 11.71 -26.98
C ASN A 69 -2.52 10.48 -27.89
N THR A 70 -1.32 10.09 -28.30
CA THR A 70 -1.09 9.01 -29.27
C THR A 70 0.10 8.14 -28.85
N PRO A 71 0.06 7.55 -27.65
CA PRO A 71 1.12 6.65 -27.23
C PRO A 71 1.13 5.45 -28.17
N ALA A 72 2.32 5.13 -28.67
CA ALA A 72 2.51 4.03 -29.59
C ALA A 72 3.39 2.97 -28.93
N LEU A 73 3.07 1.71 -29.23
CA LEU A 73 3.99 0.61 -28.92
C LEU A 73 5.31 0.84 -29.65
N ALA A 74 6.43 0.60 -28.96
CA ALA A 74 7.73 0.55 -29.61
C ALA A 74 7.74 -0.53 -30.70
N ASP A 75 8.50 -0.33 -31.78
CA ASP A 75 8.44 -1.22 -32.96
C ASP A 75 8.82 -2.67 -32.62
N ASN A 76 9.73 -2.87 -31.67
CA ASN A 76 10.09 -4.19 -31.16
C ASN A 76 8.93 -4.89 -30.40
N MET A 77 7.97 -4.13 -29.87
CA MET A 77 6.79 -4.66 -29.17
C MET A 77 5.67 -5.06 -30.14
N LYS A 78 5.57 -4.40 -31.30
CA LYS A 78 4.53 -4.69 -32.31
C LYS A 78 4.67 -6.07 -32.96
N HIS A 79 5.88 -6.62 -32.93
CA HIS A 79 6.22 -7.89 -33.56
C HIS A 79 6.59 -8.98 -32.55
N LEU A 80 6.22 -8.82 -31.27
CA LEU A 80 6.43 -9.89 -30.31
C LEU A 80 5.66 -11.15 -30.75
N PRO A 81 6.30 -12.33 -30.72
CA PRO A 81 5.64 -13.58 -31.07
C PRO A 81 4.56 -13.97 -30.03
N ALA A 82 4.54 -13.30 -28.88
CA ALA A 82 3.69 -13.60 -27.75
C ALA A 82 3.09 -12.32 -27.15
N LYS A 83 1.85 -12.39 -26.67
CA LYS A 83 1.15 -11.24 -26.07
C LYS A 83 1.74 -10.88 -24.71
N PRO A 84 2.09 -9.61 -24.43
CA PRO A 84 2.59 -9.22 -23.12
C PRO A 84 1.53 -9.37 -22.02
N VAL A 85 1.93 -9.93 -20.89
CA VAL A 85 1.10 -10.05 -19.68
C VAL A 85 1.92 -9.52 -18.50
N VAL A 86 1.53 -8.38 -17.95
CA VAL A 86 2.26 -7.77 -16.84
C VAL A 86 1.40 -7.81 -15.59
N LEU A 87 1.90 -8.45 -14.53
CA LEU A 87 1.38 -8.26 -13.18
C LEU A 87 2.18 -7.15 -12.50
N PHE A 88 1.51 -6.04 -12.20
CA PHE A 88 2.07 -4.97 -11.38
C PHE A 88 1.54 -5.11 -9.96
N VAL A 89 2.33 -5.70 -9.08
CA VAL A 89 1.93 -5.98 -7.70
C VAL A 89 2.33 -4.79 -6.82
N VAL A 90 1.32 -4.06 -6.35
CA VAL A 90 1.47 -2.94 -5.41
C VAL A 90 1.38 -3.52 -4.01
N GLY A 91 2.54 -3.67 -3.37
CA GLY A 91 2.65 -4.10 -1.98
C GLY A 91 2.32 -2.99 -0.99
N GLU A 92 2.12 -3.38 0.25
CA GLU A 92 1.71 -2.48 1.34
C GLU A 92 2.58 -2.70 2.58
N THR A 93 3.15 -1.61 3.11
CA THR A 93 3.85 -1.55 4.41
C THR A 93 5.13 -2.43 4.51
N ALA A 94 5.54 -3.14 3.45
CA ALA A 94 6.68 -4.03 3.47
C ALA A 94 8.04 -3.29 3.41
N ARG A 95 8.84 -3.42 4.47
CA ARG A 95 10.20 -2.84 4.57
C ARG A 95 11.31 -3.77 4.07
N ALA A 96 12.26 -3.22 3.32
CA ALA A 96 13.37 -3.94 2.71
C ALA A 96 14.27 -4.69 3.72
N MET A 97 14.43 -4.16 4.94
CA MET A 97 15.31 -4.76 5.96
C MET A 97 14.79 -6.09 6.55
N ASN A 98 13.53 -6.46 6.29
CA ASN A 98 12.96 -7.75 6.72
C ASN A 98 12.82 -8.75 5.55
N PHE A 99 13.44 -8.46 4.41
CA PHE A 99 13.51 -9.42 3.30
C PHE A 99 14.79 -10.24 3.40
N SER A 100 14.69 -11.56 3.48
CA SER A 100 15.86 -12.45 3.49
C SER A 100 16.66 -12.35 2.20
N LEU A 101 16.01 -11.99 1.08
CA LEU A 101 16.67 -11.68 -0.19
C LEU A 101 17.64 -10.47 -0.09
N ASN A 102 17.46 -9.62 0.92
CA ASN A 102 18.32 -8.46 1.22
C ASN A 102 19.34 -8.76 2.34
N GLY A 103 19.46 -10.01 2.79
CA GLY A 103 20.35 -10.40 3.87
C GLY A 103 19.74 -10.36 5.27
N TYR A 104 18.41 -10.26 5.39
CA TYR A 104 17.74 -10.44 6.69
C TYR A 104 17.96 -11.87 7.21
N GLU A 105 18.21 -12.00 8.52
CA GLU A 105 18.65 -13.25 9.14
C GLU A 105 17.57 -14.35 9.17
N ARG A 106 16.29 -13.96 9.17
CA ARG A 106 15.16 -14.89 9.20
C ARG A 106 14.70 -15.21 7.77
N PRO A 107 14.29 -16.47 7.48
CA PRO A 107 13.86 -16.87 6.14
C PRO A 107 12.44 -16.35 5.83
N THR A 108 12.32 -15.06 5.54
CA THR A 108 11.05 -14.40 5.21
C THR A 108 10.69 -14.51 3.73
N ASN A 109 11.64 -14.83 2.84
CA ASN A 109 11.38 -15.04 1.42
C ASN A 109 11.87 -16.41 0.89
N PRO A 110 11.46 -17.54 1.49
CA PRO A 110 11.95 -18.86 1.10
C PRO A 110 11.50 -19.29 -0.30
N GLU A 111 10.29 -18.95 -0.76
CA GLU A 111 9.78 -19.37 -2.07
C GLU A 111 10.40 -18.55 -3.20
N LEU A 112 10.48 -17.23 -3.05
CA LEU A 112 11.13 -16.36 -4.01
C LEU A 112 12.61 -16.67 -4.18
N ALA A 113 13.30 -17.08 -3.10
CA ALA A 113 14.70 -17.50 -3.18
C ALA A 113 14.93 -18.71 -4.11
N GLN A 114 13.89 -19.49 -4.43
CA GLN A 114 13.96 -20.63 -5.34
C GLN A 114 13.56 -20.27 -6.78
N VAL A 115 13.11 -19.04 -7.05
CA VAL A 115 12.67 -18.63 -8.38
C VAL A 115 13.89 -18.38 -9.29
N PRO A 116 14.05 -19.15 -10.38
CA PRO A 116 15.15 -18.93 -11.32
C PRO A 116 15.05 -17.57 -12.00
N GLY A 117 16.16 -16.85 -12.08
CA GLY A 117 16.21 -15.54 -12.77
C GLY A 117 15.49 -14.41 -12.03
N LEU A 118 15.13 -14.58 -10.76
CA LEU A 118 14.58 -13.49 -9.94
C LEU A 118 15.60 -12.35 -9.82
N ILE A 119 15.16 -11.13 -10.14
CA ILE A 119 15.94 -9.92 -9.94
C ILE A 119 15.41 -9.22 -8.67
N ASN A 120 16.27 -9.10 -7.66
CA ASN A 120 15.97 -8.40 -6.41
C ASN A 120 16.73 -7.08 -6.35
N PHE A 121 16.02 -5.97 -6.12
CA PHE A 121 16.61 -4.64 -5.96
C PHE A 121 16.79 -4.32 -4.48
N THR A 122 18.03 -4.37 -4.00
CA THR A 122 18.35 -4.17 -2.57
C THR A 122 18.33 -2.70 -2.13
N GLN A 123 18.31 -1.77 -3.08
CA GLN A 123 18.37 -0.32 -2.84
C GLN A 123 17.21 0.39 -3.53
N ALA A 124 16.00 0.21 -2.98
CA ALA A 124 14.80 0.91 -3.40
C ALA A 124 14.31 1.84 -2.28
N THR A 125 13.74 2.99 -2.66
CA THR A 125 13.20 3.98 -1.71
C THR A 125 11.85 4.47 -2.22
N SER A 126 10.85 4.48 -1.34
CA SER A 126 9.50 4.94 -1.68
C SER A 126 9.44 6.46 -1.88
N CYS A 127 8.41 6.91 -2.61
CA CYS A 127 8.12 8.35 -2.73
C CYS A 127 7.66 8.96 -1.40
N GLY A 128 6.84 8.21 -0.67
CA GLY A 128 6.17 8.61 0.56
C GLY A 128 6.34 7.56 1.66
N THR A 129 5.66 7.79 2.77
CA THR A 129 5.61 6.91 3.94
C THR A 129 4.20 6.40 4.23
N ASP A 130 3.26 6.67 3.32
CA ASP A 130 1.86 6.31 3.41
C ASP A 130 1.28 6.05 2.01
N THR A 131 0.28 5.19 1.92
CA THR A 131 -0.37 4.81 0.65
C THR A 131 -0.95 6.00 -0.11
N ALA A 132 -1.49 7.02 0.58
CA ALA A 132 -2.13 8.16 -0.08
C ALA A 132 -1.13 9.08 -0.80
N THR A 133 0.14 9.05 -0.37
CA THR A 133 1.26 9.76 -1.01
C THR A 133 2.01 8.86 -1.99
N SER A 134 2.37 7.64 -1.57
CA SER A 134 3.24 6.74 -2.34
C SER A 134 2.57 6.17 -3.57
N LEU A 135 1.32 5.70 -3.46
CA LEU A 135 0.63 5.03 -4.56
C LEU A 135 0.46 5.97 -5.76
N PRO A 136 -0.06 7.21 -5.62
CA PRO A 136 -0.16 8.08 -6.77
C PRO A 136 1.19 8.50 -7.34
N CYS A 137 2.24 8.64 -6.51
CA CYS A 137 3.58 8.96 -7.00
C CYS A 137 4.18 7.83 -7.85
N MET A 138 4.11 6.57 -7.41
CA MET A 138 4.76 5.45 -8.12
C MET A 138 4.20 5.15 -9.51
N ILE A 139 2.97 5.60 -9.79
CA ILE A 139 2.34 5.46 -11.11
C ILE A 139 2.24 6.80 -11.86
N SER A 140 2.65 7.91 -11.24
CA SER A 140 2.72 9.23 -11.86
C SER A 140 3.85 9.28 -12.90
N TYR A 141 3.75 10.24 -13.81
CA TYR A 141 4.87 10.64 -14.65
C TYR A 141 5.93 11.45 -13.89
N ASP A 142 5.54 12.18 -12.85
CA ASP A 142 6.49 13.02 -12.11
C ASP A 142 7.41 12.20 -11.22
N ASN A 143 8.66 12.62 -11.17
CA ASN A 143 9.59 12.14 -10.16
C ASN A 143 9.24 12.72 -8.78
N ARG A 144 9.68 12.03 -7.73
CA ARG A 144 9.48 12.40 -6.32
C ARG A 144 9.75 13.88 -6.02
N ASP A 145 10.79 14.47 -6.61
CA ASP A 145 11.21 15.86 -6.33
C ASP A 145 10.21 16.91 -6.84
N HIS A 146 9.34 16.54 -7.78
CA HIS A 146 8.36 17.43 -8.42
C HIS A 146 6.92 16.96 -8.24
N TYR A 147 6.69 15.99 -7.37
CA TYR A 147 5.38 15.38 -7.16
C TYR A 147 4.49 16.24 -6.26
N ASP A 148 3.32 16.65 -6.76
CA ASP A 148 2.19 17.12 -5.98
C ASP A 148 0.98 16.18 -6.17
N VAL A 149 0.40 15.71 -5.07
CA VAL A 149 -0.70 14.72 -5.11
C VAL A 149 -1.96 15.23 -5.82
N ASN A 150 -2.24 16.54 -5.77
CA ASN A 150 -3.40 17.11 -6.43
C ASN A 150 -3.15 17.26 -7.93
N GLU A 151 -1.93 17.65 -8.32
CA GLU A 151 -1.54 17.69 -9.73
C GLU A 151 -1.48 16.30 -10.36
N ALA A 152 -0.92 15.31 -9.67
CA ALA A 152 -0.80 13.94 -10.15
C ALA A 152 -2.16 13.30 -10.46
N ARG A 153 -3.19 13.63 -9.67
CA ARG A 153 -4.58 13.16 -9.92
C ARG A 153 -5.21 13.82 -11.14
N ASN A 154 -4.72 14.99 -11.54
CA ASN A 154 -5.29 15.80 -12.61
C ASN A 154 -4.51 15.72 -13.93
N LYS A 155 -3.76 14.64 -14.12
CA LYS A 155 -3.09 14.32 -15.38
C LYS A 155 -3.03 12.82 -15.62
N ASP A 156 -2.65 12.45 -16.84
CA ASP A 156 -2.39 11.06 -17.18
C ASP A 156 -1.33 10.46 -16.24
N ASN A 157 -1.58 9.23 -15.84
CA ASN A 157 -0.62 8.37 -15.18
C ASN A 157 -0.25 7.19 -16.10
N VAL A 158 0.67 6.33 -15.68
CA VAL A 158 1.14 5.22 -16.52
C VAL A 158 0.01 4.28 -16.98
N LEU A 159 -1.03 4.09 -16.17
CA LEU A 159 -2.18 3.24 -16.50
C LEU A 159 -3.00 3.83 -17.66
N ASP A 160 -3.18 5.15 -17.67
CA ASP A 160 -3.88 5.86 -18.75
C ASP A 160 -3.14 5.71 -20.08
N ILE A 161 -1.81 5.88 -20.03
CA ILE A 161 -0.92 5.80 -21.20
C ILE A 161 -0.93 4.38 -21.77
N LEU A 162 -0.82 3.36 -20.92
CA LEU A 162 -0.88 1.95 -21.33
C LEU A 162 -2.22 1.59 -21.98
N GLN A 163 -3.33 2.04 -21.37
CA GLN A 163 -4.68 1.81 -21.93
C GLN A 163 -4.85 2.48 -23.29
N ARG A 164 -4.39 3.73 -23.42
CA ARG A 164 -4.45 4.49 -24.68
C ARG A 164 -3.53 3.90 -25.75
N ALA A 165 -2.43 3.27 -25.38
CA ALA A 165 -1.54 2.52 -26.28
C ALA A 165 -2.15 1.17 -26.73
N GLY A 166 -3.32 0.80 -26.21
CA GLY A 166 -4.08 -0.38 -26.63
C GLY A 166 -3.88 -1.63 -25.77
N TYR A 167 -3.24 -1.51 -24.60
CA TYR A 167 -3.26 -2.57 -23.59
C TYR A 167 -4.60 -2.60 -22.87
N ASP A 168 -5.03 -3.80 -22.49
CA ASP A 168 -6.09 -3.93 -21.50
C ASP A 168 -5.48 -3.65 -20.12
N VAL A 169 -6.03 -2.69 -19.38
CA VAL A 169 -5.52 -2.32 -18.05
C VAL A 169 -6.60 -2.60 -17.00
N VAL A 170 -6.24 -3.41 -16.00
CA VAL A 170 -7.16 -3.84 -14.93
C VAL A 170 -6.54 -3.54 -13.57
N TRP A 171 -7.30 -2.90 -12.68
CA TRP A 171 -6.94 -2.73 -11.28
C TRP A 171 -7.78 -3.63 -10.38
N ARG A 172 -7.13 -4.46 -9.57
CA ARG A 172 -7.75 -5.26 -8.50
C ARG A 172 -7.25 -4.78 -7.15
N ASP A 173 -8.17 -4.58 -6.22
CA ASP A 173 -7.89 -3.95 -4.94
C ASP A 173 -8.35 -4.82 -3.78
N ASN A 174 -7.41 -5.25 -2.94
CA ASN A 174 -7.66 -5.91 -1.67
C ASN A 174 -7.23 -5.04 -0.47
N ASN A 175 -7.05 -3.73 -0.68
CA ASN A 175 -6.60 -2.79 0.35
C ASN A 175 -7.70 -1.73 0.52
N SER A 176 -7.38 -0.46 0.28
CA SER A 176 -8.21 0.70 0.57
C SER A 176 -8.45 1.56 -0.68
N GLY A 177 -8.40 0.94 -1.85
CA GLY A 177 -8.55 1.60 -3.15
C GLY A 177 -7.26 2.22 -3.70
N CYS A 178 -7.31 2.58 -4.97
CA CYS A 178 -6.21 3.12 -5.77
C CYS A 178 -5.99 4.64 -5.63
N LYS A 179 -6.56 5.28 -4.58
CA LYS A 179 -6.38 6.71 -4.28
C LYS A 179 -6.70 7.64 -5.48
N ASN A 180 -7.74 7.29 -6.22
CA ASN A 180 -8.26 7.97 -7.43
C ASN A 180 -7.39 7.87 -8.69
N MET A 181 -6.37 7.01 -8.69
CA MET A 181 -5.47 6.89 -9.83
C MET A 181 -5.92 5.85 -10.86
N CYS A 182 -6.75 4.90 -10.46
CA CYS A 182 -7.31 3.88 -11.34
C CYS A 182 -8.71 4.23 -11.86
N ASP A 183 -9.25 5.42 -11.55
CA ASP A 183 -10.63 5.84 -11.87
C ASP A 183 -10.93 5.84 -13.38
N ARG A 184 -9.90 5.76 -14.23
CA ARG A 184 -9.98 5.82 -15.69
C ARG A 184 -9.65 4.50 -16.39
N VAL A 185 -9.42 3.42 -15.63
CA VAL A 185 -9.19 2.07 -16.17
C VAL A 185 -10.22 1.09 -15.60
N LYS A 186 -10.24 -0.15 -16.09
CA LYS A 186 -11.16 -1.16 -15.58
C LYS A 186 -10.80 -1.51 -14.13
N ILE A 187 -11.75 -1.38 -13.20
CA ILE A 187 -11.60 -1.78 -11.80
C ILE A 187 -12.40 -3.07 -11.57
N GLU A 188 -11.76 -4.09 -11.01
CA GLU A 188 -12.44 -5.30 -10.53
C GLU A 188 -12.43 -5.34 -9.01
N LEU A 189 -13.61 -5.21 -8.43
CA LEU A 189 -13.82 -5.31 -6.98
C LEU A 189 -13.84 -6.78 -6.52
N LYS A 190 -13.77 -6.97 -5.20
CA LYS A 190 -13.72 -8.27 -4.53
C LYS A 190 -14.72 -9.29 -5.06
N ASP A 191 -15.97 -8.90 -5.35
CA ASP A 191 -17.02 -9.78 -5.88
C ASP A 191 -16.68 -10.46 -7.22
N VAL A 192 -15.74 -9.90 -7.98
CA VAL A 192 -15.35 -10.42 -9.30
C VAL A 192 -14.29 -11.52 -9.20
N TRP A 193 -13.32 -11.36 -8.28
CA TRP A 193 -12.14 -12.24 -8.20
C TRP A 193 -12.09 -13.09 -6.93
N ALA A 194 -12.73 -12.69 -5.83
CA ALA A 194 -12.68 -13.44 -4.59
C ALA A 194 -13.38 -14.80 -4.71
N ASP A 195 -12.78 -15.80 -4.07
CA ASP A 195 -13.37 -17.11 -3.81
C ASP A 195 -13.51 -17.22 -2.30
N THR A 196 -14.65 -17.74 -1.81
CA THR A 196 -14.92 -17.90 -0.37
C THR A 196 -13.83 -18.72 0.34
N ARG A 197 -13.10 -19.58 -0.38
CA ARG A 197 -12.00 -20.38 0.18
C ARG A 197 -10.77 -19.55 0.58
N ASP A 198 -10.58 -18.38 -0.04
CA ASP A 198 -9.44 -17.49 0.20
C ASP A 198 -9.80 -16.33 1.14
N CYS A 199 -10.99 -16.37 1.74
CA CYS A 199 -11.53 -15.29 2.55
C CYS A 199 -12.00 -15.81 3.92
N ARG A 200 -11.84 -14.96 4.95
CA ARG A 200 -12.35 -15.17 6.30
C ARG A 200 -13.23 -13.97 6.63
N ASP A 201 -14.51 -14.24 6.84
CA ASP A 201 -15.53 -13.20 7.02
C ASP A 201 -15.46 -12.18 5.86
N ASP A 202 -15.36 -10.88 6.19
CA ASP A 202 -15.28 -9.80 5.21
C ASP A 202 -13.86 -9.54 4.68
N HIS A 203 -12.84 -10.29 5.12
CA HIS A 203 -11.44 -10.13 4.71
C HIS A 203 -11.01 -11.25 3.76
N CYS A 204 -10.21 -10.93 2.73
CA CYS A 204 -9.59 -11.94 1.87
C CYS A 204 -8.07 -11.86 1.98
N PHE A 205 -7.43 -13.02 1.91
CA PHE A 205 -5.99 -13.07 1.75
C PHE A 205 -5.60 -12.63 0.34
N ASP A 206 -4.43 -12.02 0.20
CA ASP A 206 -3.95 -11.48 -1.08
C ASP A 206 -3.78 -12.54 -2.18
N THR A 207 -3.73 -13.83 -1.84
CA THR A 207 -3.79 -14.93 -2.83
C THR A 207 -5.06 -14.87 -3.68
N ALA A 208 -6.17 -14.37 -3.13
CA ALA A 208 -7.43 -14.20 -3.84
C ALA A 208 -7.32 -13.27 -5.06
N LEU A 209 -6.39 -12.31 -5.06
CA LEU A 209 -6.14 -11.41 -6.20
C LEU A 209 -5.73 -12.17 -7.47
N LEU A 210 -5.17 -13.38 -7.33
CA LEU A 210 -4.69 -14.24 -8.42
C LEU A 210 -5.79 -15.09 -9.05
N ASN A 211 -6.98 -15.14 -8.44
CA ASN A 211 -8.09 -15.91 -8.95
C ASN A 211 -8.57 -15.33 -10.29
N ARG A 212 -8.93 -16.20 -11.24
CA ARG A 212 -9.49 -15.79 -12.54
C ARG A 212 -8.57 -14.83 -13.34
N ILE A 213 -7.25 -14.92 -13.19
CA ILE A 213 -6.29 -14.17 -14.04
C ILE A 213 -6.29 -14.69 -15.49
N ARG A 214 -6.38 -16.02 -15.69
CA ARG A 214 -6.35 -16.63 -17.03
C ARG A 214 -7.44 -16.09 -17.98
N PRO A 215 -8.71 -15.93 -17.56
CA PRO A 215 -9.72 -15.27 -18.38
C PRO A 215 -9.35 -13.85 -18.82
N LEU A 216 -8.78 -13.02 -17.93
CA LEU A 216 -8.35 -11.65 -18.27
C LEU A 216 -7.27 -11.66 -19.35
N VAL A 217 -6.29 -12.55 -19.19
CA VAL A 217 -5.21 -12.75 -20.15
C VAL A 217 -5.74 -13.23 -21.50
N ALA A 218 -6.67 -14.18 -21.51
CA ALA A 218 -7.25 -14.73 -22.74
C ALA A 218 -8.12 -13.71 -23.51
N SER A 219 -8.83 -12.82 -22.80
CA SER A 219 -9.64 -11.77 -23.43
C SER A 219 -8.81 -10.63 -24.00
N ALA A 220 -7.54 -10.52 -23.63
CA ALA A 220 -6.68 -9.40 -24.01
C ALA A 220 -6.39 -9.38 -25.51
N ARG A 221 -6.60 -8.21 -26.13
CA ARG A 221 -6.34 -8.02 -27.57
C ARG A 221 -4.86 -7.94 -27.87
N THR A 222 -4.21 -6.89 -27.36
CA THR A 222 -2.79 -6.57 -27.58
C THR A 222 -1.90 -7.22 -26.51
N GLY A 223 -2.35 -7.13 -25.27
CA GLY A 223 -1.68 -7.56 -24.06
C GLY A 223 -2.45 -7.00 -22.86
N VAL A 224 -2.07 -7.39 -21.66
CA VAL A 224 -2.76 -6.96 -20.44
C VAL A 224 -1.78 -6.53 -19.37
N VAL A 225 -2.14 -5.46 -18.66
CA VAL A 225 -1.49 -5.02 -17.42
C VAL A 225 -2.52 -5.14 -16.30
N ILE A 226 -2.23 -5.99 -15.33
CA ILE A 226 -3.10 -6.24 -14.17
C ILE A 226 -2.37 -5.72 -12.94
N ALA A 227 -2.85 -4.61 -12.40
CA ALA A 227 -2.41 -4.08 -11.12
C ALA A 227 -3.10 -4.84 -9.99
N LEU A 228 -2.31 -5.43 -9.08
CA LEU A 228 -2.78 -6.18 -7.91
C LEU A 228 -2.38 -5.41 -6.65
N HIS A 229 -3.32 -4.72 -6.02
CA HIS A 229 -3.07 -3.92 -4.83
C HIS A 229 -3.36 -4.74 -3.57
N MET A 230 -2.28 -5.10 -2.88
CA MET A 230 -2.26 -6.01 -1.73
C MET A 230 -2.57 -5.28 -0.43
N GLU A 231 -3.13 -5.99 0.55
CA GLU A 231 -3.14 -5.56 1.96
C GLU A 231 -1.77 -5.77 2.60
N GLY A 232 -0.98 -6.75 2.11
CA GLY A 232 0.43 -6.90 2.42
C GLY A 232 0.71 -7.00 3.91
N SER A 233 1.56 -6.10 4.42
CA SER A 233 1.94 -6.06 5.83
C SER A 233 1.23 -4.93 6.60
N HIS A 234 0.05 -4.49 6.16
CA HIS A 234 -0.67 -3.39 6.79
C HIS A 234 -0.97 -3.67 8.27
N GLY A 235 -0.51 -2.76 9.12
CA GLY A 235 -0.72 -2.82 10.57
C GLY A 235 -2.01 -2.13 11.04
N PRO A 236 -2.22 -2.07 12.37
CA PRO A 236 -1.42 -2.69 13.40
C PRO A 236 -1.74 -4.18 13.64
N ALA A 237 -2.83 -4.71 13.07
CA ALA A 237 -3.22 -6.12 13.24
C ALA A 237 -2.44 -7.08 12.33
N TYR A 238 -1.09 -7.09 12.40
CA TYR A 238 -0.25 -7.89 11.49
C TYR A 238 -0.60 -9.39 11.45
N PHE A 239 -1.05 -9.95 12.59
CA PHE A 239 -1.43 -11.36 12.72
C PHE A 239 -2.60 -11.81 11.83
N GLU A 240 -3.38 -10.87 11.30
CA GLU A 240 -4.48 -11.14 10.37
C GLU A 240 -4.01 -11.22 8.91
N ARG A 241 -2.82 -10.68 8.61
CA ARG A 241 -2.30 -10.58 7.24
C ARG A 241 -1.79 -11.91 6.67
N SER A 242 -1.69 -12.94 7.49
CA SER A 242 -1.22 -14.28 7.09
C SER A 242 -2.09 -15.39 7.67
N PRO A 243 -2.45 -16.42 6.88
CA PRO A 243 -3.18 -17.58 7.38
C PRO A 243 -2.29 -18.45 8.28
N ALA A 244 -2.93 -19.30 9.08
CA ALA A 244 -2.27 -19.99 10.20
C ALA A 244 -1.12 -20.91 9.76
N GLU A 245 -1.26 -21.54 8.60
CA GLU A 245 -0.30 -22.44 7.99
C GLU A 245 0.96 -21.73 7.45
N PHE A 246 0.94 -20.40 7.35
CA PHE A 246 2.11 -19.59 6.96
C PHE A 246 2.82 -18.93 8.15
N LYS A 247 2.33 -19.15 9.38
CA LYS A 247 2.91 -18.58 10.61
C LYS A 247 4.11 -19.41 11.06
N ALA A 248 5.29 -19.02 10.58
CA ALA A 248 6.55 -19.70 10.87
C ALA A 248 7.25 -19.16 12.14
N PHE A 249 6.97 -17.90 12.51
CA PHE A 249 7.62 -17.23 13.63
C PHE A 249 6.66 -17.11 14.81
N ALA A 250 7.05 -17.64 15.97
CA ALA A 250 6.22 -17.73 17.17
C ALA A 250 7.04 -17.49 18.45
N PRO A 251 6.41 -16.99 19.54
CA PRO A 251 5.03 -16.49 19.60
C PRO A 251 4.88 -15.17 18.83
N GLU A 252 3.73 -14.94 18.21
CA GLU A 252 3.42 -13.67 17.53
C GLU A 252 2.49 -12.80 18.36
N CYS A 253 2.40 -11.51 18.03
CA CYS A 253 1.43 -10.59 18.61
C CYS A 253 0.06 -10.79 17.96
N THR A 254 -0.95 -11.21 18.71
CA THR A 254 -2.31 -11.51 18.20
C THR A 254 -3.33 -10.43 18.54
N THR A 255 -2.89 -9.18 18.65
CA THR A 255 -3.74 -8.03 18.97
C THR A 255 -3.32 -6.80 18.16
N ALA A 256 -4.29 -5.92 17.86
CA ALA A 256 -4.03 -4.60 17.28
C ALA A 256 -3.44 -3.61 18.30
N GLN A 257 -3.49 -3.93 19.59
CA GLN A 257 -2.86 -3.17 20.68
C GLN A 257 -1.39 -3.61 20.80
N LEU A 258 -0.55 -3.16 19.87
CA LEU A 258 0.87 -3.58 19.79
C LEU A 258 1.69 -3.28 21.06
N GLN A 259 1.23 -2.35 21.91
CA GLN A 259 1.83 -2.06 23.21
C GLN A 259 1.68 -3.20 24.22
N ASP A 260 0.71 -4.09 24.04
CA ASP A 260 0.47 -5.25 24.89
C ASP A 260 1.40 -6.44 24.55
N CYS A 261 2.20 -6.29 23.48
CA CYS A 261 3.09 -7.31 22.95
C CYS A 261 4.56 -6.93 23.14
N THR A 262 5.44 -7.93 23.24
CA THR A 262 6.88 -7.69 23.14
C THR A 262 7.28 -7.28 21.73
N ALA A 263 8.40 -6.56 21.59
CA ALA A 263 8.92 -6.20 20.27
C ALA A 263 9.20 -7.43 19.38
N GLU A 264 9.60 -8.56 19.99
CA GLU A 264 9.80 -9.82 19.29
C GLU A 264 8.47 -10.40 18.79
N GLN A 265 7.40 -10.39 19.61
CA GLN A 265 6.08 -10.85 19.18
C GLN A 265 5.53 -10.01 18.01
N VAL A 266 5.71 -8.69 18.05
CA VAL A 266 5.34 -7.80 16.93
C VAL A 266 6.17 -8.12 15.69
N THR A 267 7.49 -8.31 15.85
CA THR A 267 8.38 -8.68 14.74
C THR A 267 8.01 -10.04 14.14
N ASN A 268 7.64 -11.02 14.97
CA ASN A 268 7.19 -12.34 14.51
C ASN A 268 5.90 -12.24 13.69
N ALA A 269 4.91 -11.45 14.14
CA ALA A 269 3.67 -11.23 13.40
C ALA A 269 3.94 -10.53 12.05
N TYR A 270 4.82 -9.52 12.05
CA TYR A 270 5.23 -8.81 10.85
C TYR A 270 6.03 -9.71 9.88
N ASP A 271 6.96 -10.52 10.37
CA ASP A 271 7.72 -11.45 9.52
C ASP A 271 6.82 -12.54 8.91
N ASN A 272 5.77 -12.97 9.62
CA ASN A 272 4.75 -13.86 9.08
C ASN A 272 3.98 -13.20 7.93
N SER A 273 3.66 -11.90 7.99
CA SER A 273 3.03 -11.18 6.87
C SER A 273 3.96 -11.01 5.65
N ILE A 274 5.26 -10.77 5.88
CA ILE A 274 6.26 -10.76 4.80
C ILE A 274 6.41 -12.14 4.16
N ARG A 275 6.43 -13.20 4.97
CA ARG A 275 6.46 -14.59 4.50
C ARG A 275 5.20 -14.96 3.70
N PHE A 276 4.04 -14.43 4.06
CA PHE A 276 2.85 -14.62 3.26
C PHE A 276 2.90 -13.81 1.95
N THR A 277 3.48 -12.61 1.96
CA THR A 277 3.76 -11.84 0.73
C THR A 277 4.69 -12.62 -0.21
N ASP A 278 5.74 -13.27 0.31
CA ASP A 278 6.59 -14.19 -0.46
C ASP A 278 5.77 -15.29 -1.16
N HIS A 279 4.86 -15.93 -0.43
CA HIS A 279 3.97 -16.94 -0.99
C HIS A 279 3.05 -16.40 -2.10
N VAL A 280 2.46 -15.21 -1.92
CA VAL A 280 1.59 -14.58 -2.92
C VAL A 280 2.37 -14.30 -4.19
N LEU A 281 3.57 -13.72 -4.08
CA LEU A 281 4.43 -13.39 -5.22
C LEU A 281 4.92 -14.66 -5.95
N ALA A 282 5.36 -15.68 -5.21
CA ALA A 282 5.73 -16.96 -5.80
C ALA A 282 4.53 -17.63 -6.51
N SER A 283 3.33 -17.54 -5.93
CA SER A 283 2.09 -18.01 -6.56
C SER A 283 1.76 -17.26 -7.84
N ALA A 284 1.93 -15.93 -7.85
CA ALA A 284 1.73 -15.12 -9.04
C ALA A 284 2.70 -15.51 -10.16
N ILE A 285 3.96 -15.76 -9.83
CA ILE A 285 4.99 -16.26 -10.77
C ILE A 285 4.60 -17.64 -11.31
N ARG A 286 4.09 -18.56 -10.47
CA ARG A 286 3.57 -19.86 -10.91
C ARG A 286 2.38 -19.71 -11.87
N VAL A 287 1.45 -18.81 -11.57
CA VAL A 287 0.32 -18.50 -12.47
C VAL A 287 0.83 -18.03 -13.83
N LEU A 288 1.78 -17.10 -13.84
CA LEU A 288 2.40 -16.58 -15.07
C LEU A 288 3.18 -17.66 -15.84
N GLY A 289 3.99 -18.48 -15.17
CA GLY A 289 4.75 -19.57 -15.79
C GLY A 289 3.88 -20.70 -16.32
N SER A 290 2.62 -20.77 -15.87
CA SER A 290 1.62 -21.71 -16.38
C SER A 290 0.80 -21.17 -17.56
N LEU A 291 1.12 -19.96 -18.05
CA LEU A 291 0.65 -19.44 -19.33
C LEU A 291 1.42 -20.16 -20.46
N GLY A 292 0.72 -20.47 -21.56
CA GLY A 292 1.36 -21.10 -22.72
C GLY A 292 2.28 -20.15 -23.49
N GLU A 293 3.02 -20.68 -24.45
CA GLU A 293 4.04 -19.96 -25.25
C GLU A 293 3.51 -18.74 -26.02
N GLY A 294 2.19 -18.61 -26.18
CA GLY A 294 1.55 -17.43 -26.78
C GLY A 294 1.56 -16.17 -25.91
N TYR A 295 2.12 -16.22 -24.70
CA TYR A 295 2.20 -15.11 -23.76
C TYR A 295 3.64 -14.82 -23.32
N ALA A 296 3.95 -13.53 -23.16
CA ALA A 296 5.21 -13.03 -22.63
C ALA A 296 4.96 -12.42 -21.24
N PRO A 297 5.00 -13.23 -20.17
CA PRO A 297 4.69 -12.76 -18.83
C PRO A 297 5.83 -11.96 -18.19
N ALA A 298 5.47 -10.95 -17.40
CA ALA A 298 6.36 -10.24 -16.49
C ALA A 298 5.64 -9.94 -15.17
N LEU A 299 6.39 -9.91 -14.08
CA LEU A 299 5.91 -9.48 -12.76
C LEU A 299 6.83 -8.40 -12.23
N VAL A 300 6.24 -7.30 -11.74
CA VAL A 300 6.95 -6.25 -11.01
C VAL A 300 6.27 -6.09 -9.66
N TYR A 301 7.04 -6.16 -8.59
CA TYR A 301 6.56 -5.91 -7.22
C TYR A 301 7.29 -4.71 -6.63
N ALA A 302 6.53 -3.83 -5.99
CA ALA A 302 7.07 -2.77 -5.15
C ALA A 302 6.11 -2.50 -3.99
N SER A 303 6.66 -2.39 -2.77
CA SER A 303 5.89 -1.87 -1.63
C SER A 303 5.73 -0.37 -1.76
N ASP A 304 4.58 0.15 -1.35
CA ASP A 304 4.30 1.59 -1.34
C ASP A 304 5.17 2.34 -0.32
N HIS A 305 5.42 1.75 0.85
CA HIS A 305 6.36 2.20 1.86
C HIS A 305 6.80 1.04 2.77
N GLY A 306 7.70 1.34 3.73
CA GLY A 306 8.09 0.43 4.81
C GLY A 306 7.36 0.72 6.12
N GLU A 307 7.84 0.14 7.22
CA GLU A 307 7.22 0.23 8.55
C GLU A 307 8.27 0.43 9.63
N SER A 308 7.94 1.24 10.64
CA SER A 308 8.75 1.32 11.86
C SER A 308 8.27 0.24 12.83
N LEU A 309 9.17 -0.65 13.26
CA LEU A 309 8.90 -1.66 14.28
C LEU A 309 9.67 -1.31 15.56
N GLY A 310 9.20 -0.29 16.27
CA GLY A 310 9.90 0.33 17.40
C GLY A 310 9.97 -0.55 18.65
N ARG A 311 10.83 -0.16 19.60
CA ARG A 311 10.86 -0.71 20.96
C ARG A 311 9.63 -0.23 21.74
N ALA A 312 8.99 -1.08 22.53
CA ALA A 312 7.80 -0.77 23.36
C ALA A 312 6.51 -0.42 22.58
N GLY A 313 6.25 -1.10 21.45
CA GLY A 313 4.95 -1.03 20.76
C GLY A 313 4.73 0.20 19.86
N TYR A 314 5.77 1.01 19.63
CA TYR A 314 5.69 2.13 18.67
C TYR A 314 5.85 1.62 17.24
N THR A 315 4.78 1.66 16.46
CA THR A 315 4.83 1.52 15.01
C THR A 315 4.38 2.82 14.34
N CYS A 316 5.07 3.26 13.29
CA CYS A 316 4.77 4.48 12.53
C CYS A 316 4.86 4.22 11.04
N THR A 317 3.73 4.46 10.36
CA THR A 317 3.63 4.87 8.96
C THR A 317 3.24 6.36 8.90
N ALA A 318 3.40 7.02 7.75
CA ALA A 318 3.14 8.46 7.55
C ALA A 318 4.07 9.43 8.32
N CYS A 319 5.26 8.98 8.73
CA CYS A 319 6.24 9.83 9.38
C CYS A 319 6.87 10.83 8.36
N PRO A 320 6.93 12.16 8.65
CA PRO A 320 7.35 13.15 7.66
C PRO A 320 8.72 12.85 7.06
N ILE A 321 8.81 12.88 5.72
CA ILE A 321 10.08 12.80 5.01
C ILE A 321 10.84 14.10 5.29
N SER A 322 11.86 14.04 6.14
CA SER A 322 12.75 15.18 6.39
C SER A 322 13.69 15.39 5.20
N SER A 323 13.75 16.62 4.66
CA SER A 323 14.73 17.05 3.65
C SER A 323 16.17 17.13 4.20
N HIS A 324 16.32 17.06 5.52
CA HIS A 324 17.61 16.96 6.19
C HIS A 324 17.75 15.60 6.90
N ARG A 325 18.94 15.00 6.89
CA ARG A 325 19.29 13.78 7.65
C ARG A 325 19.22 14.02 9.16
N THR A 326 18.04 14.29 9.69
CA THR A 326 17.77 14.35 11.11
C THR A 326 16.67 13.35 11.38
N THR A 327 17.11 12.17 11.82
CA THR A 327 16.31 11.04 12.22
C THR A 327 15.53 11.39 13.48
N SER A 328 14.19 11.30 13.43
CA SER A 328 13.39 11.25 14.65
C SER A 328 13.72 9.95 15.40
N PRO A 329 13.96 9.98 16.72
CA PRO A 329 14.47 8.82 17.48
C PRO A 329 13.58 7.56 17.45
N GLY A 330 12.32 7.67 17.02
CA GLY A 330 11.34 6.57 16.98
C GLY A 330 11.05 5.97 15.59
N CYS A 331 11.70 6.45 14.52
CA CYS A 331 11.41 6.05 13.13
C CYS A 331 12.63 5.42 12.48
N ARG A 332 13.21 4.41 13.15
CA ARG A 332 14.28 3.58 12.60
C ARG A 332 13.71 2.26 12.11
#